data_AF-A0A9Q1CQ93-F1
#
_entry.id   AF-A0A9Q1CQ93-F1
#
_cell.length_a   1.000
_cell.length_b   1.000
_cell.length_c   1.000
_cell.angle_alpha   90.00
_cell.angle_beta   90.00
_cell.angle_gamma   90.00
#
_symmetry.space_group_name_H-M   'P 1'
#
loop_
_entity.id
_entity.type
_entity.pdbx_description
1 polymer ?
#
loop_
_entity_poly.entity_id
_entity_poly.type
_entity_poly.pdbx_seq_one_letter_code
_entity_poly.pdbx_strand_id
1 'polypeptide(L)'
;MYRFSCGLNSGSAEKIISYLKNIEGGDKFAILCILEQSGKVEHIKEIIRQLCCEGVIISGYDSLLLQRSSMQLLEIAARNGILIEYVSLSNCLQSVDTSAAAIKTTSGLVFTSRIPVKWIEVSLYNRDMTEDEATDVLKFASMCPSLRLLVYGYCVPPQSFEDGLVLSNLKSRNVQVWWQGADAEPIHILNLQSGRWENRDSGSEPTAKDFERMRSVRGERRIGRTKEMYREIVKVGRENLRGNR
;
A
#
# COMPACT_ATOMS: atom_id res chain seq x y z
N MET A 1 -5.65 -25.16 -19.45
CA MET A 1 -6.04 -24.43 -18.22
C MET A 1 -5.37 -25.13 -17.05
N TYR A 2 -4.36 -24.53 -16.41
CA TYR A 2 -3.80 -25.06 -15.17
C TYR A 2 -4.74 -24.66 -14.03
N ARG A 3 -5.27 -25.63 -13.29
CA ARG A 3 -6.04 -25.41 -12.06
C ARG A 3 -5.20 -25.92 -10.90
N PHE A 4 -5.10 -25.16 -9.82
CA PHE A 4 -4.45 -25.66 -8.62
C PHE A 4 -5.33 -26.74 -7.97
N SER A 5 -4.70 -27.69 -7.28
CA SER A 5 -5.39 -28.82 -6.63
C SER A 5 -6.47 -28.35 -5.63
N CYS A 6 -6.33 -27.14 -5.09
CA CYS A 6 -7.33 -26.49 -4.25
C CYS A 6 -8.65 -26.24 -4.98
N GLY A 7 -8.66 -25.84 -6.27
CA GLY A 7 -9.89 -25.61 -7.03
C GLY A 7 -10.71 -26.88 -7.32
N LEU A 8 -10.16 -28.06 -7.01
CA LEU A 8 -10.77 -29.36 -7.26
C LEU A 8 -11.38 -30.01 -6.01
N ASN A 9 -10.93 -29.64 -4.80
CA ASN A 9 -11.41 -30.22 -3.55
C ASN A 9 -11.32 -29.19 -2.40
N SER A 10 -12.48 -28.80 -1.84
CA SER A 10 -12.58 -27.81 -0.77
C SER A 10 -11.91 -28.23 0.54
N GLY A 11 -11.94 -29.50 0.90
CA GLY A 11 -11.26 -30.02 2.09
C GLY A 11 -9.73 -30.02 1.95
N SER A 12 -9.22 -30.23 0.74
CA SER A 12 -7.79 -30.07 0.44
C SER A 12 -7.37 -28.61 0.41
N ALA A 13 -8.24 -27.72 -0.05
CA ALA A 13 -7.97 -26.29 -0.13
C ALA A 13 -7.69 -25.66 1.24
N GLU A 14 -8.48 -25.98 2.27
CA GLU A 14 -8.25 -25.48 3.63
C GLU A 14 -6.86 -25.83 4.15
N LYS A 15 -6.43 -27.09 3.95
CA LYS A 15 -5.10 -27.57 4.35
C LYS A 15 -3.99 -26.87 3.57
N ILE A 16 -4.16 -26.70 2.26
CA ILE A 16 -3.20 -26.00 1.40
C ILE A 16 -3.09 -24.53 1.80
N ILE A 17 -4.21 -23.83 2.02
CA ILE A 17 -4.22 -22.43 2.44
C ILE A 17 -3.56 -22.27 3.80
N SER A 18 -3.89 -23.14 4.77
CA SER A 18 -3.27 -23.11 6.10
C SER A 18 -1.76 -23.36 6.03
N TYR A 19 -1.32 -24.27 5.18
CA TYR A 19 0.11 -24.53 4.95
C TYR A 19 0.80 -23.32 4.32
N LEU A 20 0.23 -22.76 3.25
CA LEU A 20 0.78 -21.62 2.53
C LEU A 20 0.87 -20.36 3.39
N LYS A 21 -0.09 -20.10 4.28
CA LYS A 21 -0.03 -18.96 5.22
C LYS A 21 1.20 -18.99 6.14
N ASN A 22 1.69 -20.18 6.46
CA ASN A 22 2.87 -20.39 7.31
C ASN A 22 4.19 -20.35 6.52
N ILE A 23 4.14 -20.19 5.20
CA ILE A 23 5.32 -20.07 4.34
C ILE A 23 5.55 -18.59 3.98
N GLU A 24 6.81 -18.17 4.00
CA GLU A 24 7.18 -16.84 3.53
C GLU A 24 6.77 -16.65 2.05
N GLY A 25 6.06 -15.56 1.76
CA GLY A 25 5.49 -15.31 0.42
C GLY A 25 4.30 -16.20 0.04
N GLY A 26 3.94 -17.17 0.87
CA GLY A 26 2.85 -18.12 0.61
C GLY A 26 1.45 -17.49 0.57
N ASP A 27 1.26 -16.28 1.11
CA ASP A 27 -0.05 -15.58 1.06
C ASP A 27 -0.51 -15.33 -0.36
N LYS A 28 0.41 -14.99 -1.27
CA LYS A 28 0.06 -14.74 -2.67
C LYS A 28 -0.44 -16.01 -3.35
N PHE A 29 0.12 -17.16 -2.98
CA PHE A 29 -0.36 -18.46 -3.43
C PHE A 29 -1.67 -18.86 -2.74
N ALA A 30 -1.84 -18.52 -1.45
CA ALA A 30 -3.10 -18.73 -0.74
C ALA A 30 -4.25 -17.93 -1.41
N ILE A 31 -3.98 -16.70 -1.86
CA ILE A 31 -4.93 -15.88 -2.64
C ILE A 31 -5.36 -16.63 -3.90
N LEU A 32 -4.42 -17.16 -4.69
CA LEU A 32 -4.74 -17.98 -5.86
C LEU A 32 -5.64 -19.17 -5.49
N CYS A 33 -5.33 -19.87 -4.39
CA CYS A 33 -6.15 -21.00 -3.95
C CYS A 33 -7.58 -20.61 -3.57
N ILE A 34 -7.76 -19.44 -2.95
CA ILE A 34 -9.05 -18.89 -2.54
C ILE A 34 -9.87 -18.46 -3.76
N LEU A 35 -9.24 -17.80 -4.73
CA LEU A 35 -9.89 -17.35 -5.96
C LEU A 35 -10.42 -18.52 -6.80
N GLU A 36 -9.80 -19.70 -6.69
CA GLU A 36 -10.26 -20.93 -7.34
C GLU A 36 -11.33 -21.70 -6.55
N GLN A 37 -11.59 -21.36 -5.28
CA GLN A 37 -12.65 -22.02 -4.51
C GLN A 37 -14.03 -21.63 -5.04
N SER A 38 -14.72 -22.60 -5.64
CA SER A 38 -16.16 -22.54 -5.92
C SER A 38 -16.90 -23.21 -4.76
N GLY A 39 -16.96 -22.55 -3.59
CA GLY A 39 -17.49 -23.11 -2.35
C GLY A 39 -18.27 -22.12 -1.46
N LYS A 40 -18.75 -22.58 -0.29
CA LYS A 40 -19.61 -21.82 0.63
C LYS A 40 -19.03 -20.42 0.93
N VAL A 41 -19.73 -19.40 0.41
CA VAL A 41 -19.33 -17.99 0.36
C VAL A 41 -18.84 -17.44 1.72
N GLU A 42 -19.40 -17.92 2.83
CA GLU A 42 -19.08 -17.39 4.17
C GLU A 42 -17.68 -17.74 4.67
N HIS A 43 -17.17 -18.95 4.41
CA HIS A 43 -15.81 -19.31 4.83
C HIS A 43 -14.76 -18.53 4.02
N ILE A 44 -15.03 -18.34 2.74
CA ILE A 44 -14.18 -17.54 1.84
C ILE A 44 -14.11 -16.08 2.31
N LYS A 45 -15.23 -15.49 2.73
CA LYS A 45 -15.26 -14.11 3.29
C LYS A 45 -14.36 -13.97 4.50
N GLU A 46 -14.37 -14.94 5.43
CA GLU A 46 -13.54 -14.85 6.64
C GLU A 46 -12.04 -14.92 6.33
N ILE A 47 -11.64 -15.80 5.40
CA ILE A 47 -10.26 -15.86 4.95
C ILE A 47 -9.85 -14.53 4.28
N ILE A 48 -10.70 -13.96 3.43
CA ILE A 48 -10.45 -12.66 2.78
C ILE A 48 -10.28 -11.56 3.83
N ARG A 49 -11.15 -11.51 4.85
CA ARG A 49 -11.01 -10.56 5.97
C ARG A 49 -9.66 -10.69 6.64
N GLN A 50 -9.24 -11.91 6.96
CA GLN A 50 -7.94 -12.13 7.60
C GLN A 50 -6.80 -11.61 6.73
N LEU A 51 -6.77 -11.95 5.44
CA LEU A 51 -5.73 -11.49 4.52
C LEU A 51 -5.72 -9.95 4.39
N CYS A 52 -6.89 -9.32 4.28
CA CYS A 52 -7.01 -7.86 4.20
C CYS A 52 -6.65 -7.15 5.52
N CYS A 53 -6.67 -7.84 6.66
CA CYS A 53 -6.23 -7.34 7.96
C CYS A 53 -4.70 -7.38 8.14
N GLU A 54 -4.01 -8.32 7.48
CA GLU A 54 -2.54 -8.42 7.53
C GLU A 54 -1.86 -7.44 6.56
N GLY A 55 -2.58 -7.02 5.52
CA GLY A 55 -2.10 -6.08 4.51
C GLY A 55 -1.73 -6.78 3.21
N VAL A 56 -1.91 -6.07 2.09
CA VAL A 56 -1.72 -6.63 0.74
C VAL A 56 -0.60 -5.89 0.03
N ILE A 57 0.39 -6.62 -0.47
CA ILE A 57 1.52 -6.06 -1.21
C ILE A 57 1.34 -6.40 -2.70
N ILE A 58 1.42 -5.37 -3.54
CA ILE A 58 1.47 -5.49 -5.00
C ILE A 58 2.86 -5.02 -5.42
N SER A 59 3.73 -5.95 -5.79
CA SER A 59 5.11 -5.65 -6.14
C SER A 59 5.35 -5.69 -7.64
N GLY A 60 6.14 -4.74 -8.16
CA GLY A 60 6.63 -4.75 -9.55
C GLY A 60 7.56 -5.93 -9.85
N TYR A 61 8.07 -6.61 -8.81
CA TYR A 61 8.88 -7.83 -8.94
C TYR A 61 8.05 -9.11 -8.98
N ASP A 62 6.75 -9.02 -8.66
CA ASP A 62 5.85 -10.17 -8.74
C ASP A 62 5.49 -10.50 -10.19
N SER A 63 5.22 -11.78 -10.47
CA SER A 63 4.63 -12.16 -11.75
C SER A 63 3.26 -11.49 -11.95
N LEU A 64 2.88 -11.26 -13.22
CA LEU A 64 1.56 -10.71 -13.56
C LEU A 64 0.41 -11.50 -12.92
N LEU A 65 0.57 -12.82 -12.79
CA LEU A 65 -0.41 -13.69 -12.14
C LEU A 65 -0.59 -13.33 -10.66
N LEU A 66 0.52 -13.16 -9.93
CA LEU A 66 0.46 -12.81 -8.50
C LEU A 66 -0.08 -11.40 -8.31
N GLN A 67 0.37 -10.42 -9.09
CA GLN A 67 -0.16 -9.05 -9.01
C GLN A 67 -1.67 -9.02 -9.30
N ARG A 68 -2.13 -9.75 -10.32
CA ARG A 68 -3.55 -9.88 -10.67
C ARG A 68 -4.34 -10.54 -9.54
N SER A 69 -3.79 -11.58 -8.92
CA SER A 69 -4.45 -12.27 -7.80
C SER A 69 -4.63 -11.34 -6.60
N SER A 70 -3.61 -10.54 -6.25
CA SER A 70 -3.70 -9.53 -5.19
C SER A 70 -4.74 -8.46 -5.53
N MET A 71 -4.79 -7.98 -6.77
CA MET A 71 -5.81 -7.00 -7.20
C MET A 71 -7.23 -7.58 -7.10
N GLN A 72 -7.42 -8.83 -7.55
CA GLN A 72 -8.71 -9.51 -7.47
C GLN A 72 -9.16 -9.73 -6.02
N LEU A 73 -8.24 -10.05 -5.10
CA LEU A 73 -8.54 -10.10 -3.67
C LEU A 73 -9.12 -8.77 -3.18
N LEU A 74 -8.47 -7.65 -3.53
CA LEU A 74 -8.90 -6.32 -3.12
C LEU A 74 -10.27 -5.94 -3.71
N GLU A 75 -10.52 -6.28 -4.98
CA GLU A 75 -11.82 -6.08 -5.62
C GLU A 75 -12.94 -6.90 -4.97
N ILE A 76 -12.67 -8.17 -4.64
CA ILE A 76 -13.65 -9.03 -3.95
C ILE A 76 -13.91 -8.50 -2.55
N ALA A 77 -12.87 -8.08 -1.82
CA ALA A 77 -13.01 -7.45 -0.51
C ALA A 77 -13.89 -6.20 -0.60
N ALA A 78 -13.63 -5.30 -1.57
CA ALA A 78 -14.43 -4.11 -1.81
C ALA A 78 -15.90 -4.44 -2.10
N ARG A 79 -16.19 -5.40 -2.99
CA ARG A 79 -17.56 -5.84 -3.33
C ARG A 79 -18.31 -6.45 -2.14
N ASN A 80 -17.58 -7.00 -1.16
CA ASN A 80 -18.15 -7.57 0.06
C ASN A 80 -18.13 -6.60 1.25
N GLY A 81 -17.81 -5.32 1.03
CA GLY A 81 -17.76 -4.31 2.09
C GLY A 81 -16.66 -4.56 3.14
N ILE A 82 -15.62 -5.31 2.79
CA ILE A 82 -14.49 -5.60 3.67
C ILE A 82 -13.50 -4.44 3.59
N LEU A 83 -13.27 -3.77 4.71
CA LEU A 83 -12.29 -2.71 4.85
C LEU A 83 -10.88 -3.31 4.89
N ILE A 84 -10.03 -2.87 3.98
CA ILE A 84 -8.63 -3.29 3.87
C ILE A 84 -7.79 -2.39 4.77
N GLU A 85 -6.96 -3.01 5.61
CA GLU A 85 -6.15 -2.23 6.54
C GLU A 85 -5.02 -1.49 5.80
N TYR A 86 -4.33 -2.19 4.92
CA TYR A 86 -3.08 -1.72 4.33
C TYR A 86 -2.88 -2.27 2.92
N VAL A 87 -2.45 -1.41 1.99
CA VAL A 87 -1.97 -1.79 0.66
C VAL A 87 -0.63 -1.12 0.39
N SER A 88 0.37 -1.91 -0.02
CA SER A 88 1.66 -1.40 -0.50
C SER A 88 1.74 -1.58 -2.02
N LEU A 89 1.95 -0.47 -2.73
CA LEU A 89 2.25 -0.42 -4.15
C LEU A 89 3.77 -0.30 -4.30
N SER A 90 4.44 -1.45 -4.32
CA SER A 90 5.90 -1.56 -4.22
C SER A 90 6.53 -1.66 -5.60
N ASN A 91 7.29 -0.65 -5.98
CA ASN A 91 8.02 -0.56 -7.25
C ASN A 91 7.15 -0.82 -8.50
N CYS A 92 5.86 -0.51 -8.41
CA CYS A 92 4.89 -0.86 -9.45
C CYS A 92 4.11 0.34 -9.99
N LEU A 93 4.33 1.57 -9.53
CA LEU A 93 3.68 2.77 -10.06
C LEU A 93 4.13 3.04 -11.51
N GLN A 94 3.18 3.06 -12.45
CA GLN A 94 3.38 3.49 -13.83
C GLN A 94 2.85 4.90 -14.06
N SER A 95 1.60 5.16 -13.68
CA SER A 95 0.94 6.45 -13.84
C SER A 95 -0.28 6.55 -12.93
N VAL A 96 -0.81 7.76 -12.77
CA VAL A 96 -2.05 8.00 -12.05
C VAL A 96 -3.04 8.69 -13.00
N ASP A 97 -4.26 8.17 -13.07
CA ASP A 97 -5.39 8.82 -13.72
C ASP A 97 -6.24 9.48 -12.64
N THR A 98 -6.05 10.79 -12.48
CA THR A 98 -6.78 11.59 -11.49
C THR A 98 -8.25 11.78 -11.86
N SER A 99 -8.60 11.67 -13.15
CA SER A 99 -9.99 11.77 -13.61
C SER A 99 -10.81 10.51 -13.28
N ALA A 100 -10.18 9.34 -13.41
CA ALA A 100 -10.76 8.04 -13.06
C ALA A 100 -10.52 7.66 -11.59
N ALA A 101 -9.80 8.48 -10.83
CA ALA A 101 -9.33 8.20 -9.48
C ALA A 101 -8.69 6.80 -9.40
N ALA A 102 -7.67 6.58 -10.22
CA ALA A 102 -7.03 5.29 -10.41
C ALA A 102 -5.50 5.38 -10.55
N ILE A 103 -4.80 4.40 -9.98
CA ILE A 103 -3.36 4.19 -10.16
C ILE A 103 -3.19 3.01 -11.12
N LYS A 104 -2.38 3.21 -12.16
CA LYS A 104 -1.98 2.15 -13.09
C LYS A 104 -0.64 1.57 -12.66
N THR A 105 -0.56 0.25 -12.59
CA THR A 105 0.69 -0.46 -12.30
C THR A 105 1.52 -0.66 -13.56
N THR A 106 2.82 -0.93 -13.42
CA THR A 106 3.74 -1.28 -14.53
C THR A 106 3.32 -2.53 -15.29
N SER A 107 2.52 -3.41 -14.65
CA SER A 107 1.89 -4.58 -15.27
C SER A 107 0.57 -4.29 -15.97
N GLY A 108 0.12 -3.04 -15.98
CA GLY A 108 -1.13 -2.58 -16.61
C GLY A 108 -2.39 -2.84 -15.79
N LEU A 109 -2.27 -3.29 -14.54
CA LEU A 109 -3.40 -3.43 -13.61
C LEU A 109 -3.80 -2.06 -13.05
N VAL A 110 -5.03 -1.94 -12.56
CA VAL A 110 -5.60 -0.67 -12.11
C VAL A 110 -6.06 -0.78 -10.66
N PHE A 111 -5.48 0.03 -9.79
CA PHE A 111 -5.89 0.19 -8.39
C PHE A 111 -6.75 1.46 -8.26
N THR A 112 -7.99 1.34 -7.81
CA THR A 112 -8.95 2.47 -7.81
C THR A 112 -9.26 2.96 -6.40
N SER A 113 -9.68 4.22 -6.28
CA SER A 113 -10.12 4.84 -5.02
C SER A 113 -11.36 4.18 -4.40
N ARG A 114 -12.07 3.32 -5.16
CA ARG A 114 -13.22 2.55 -4.71
C ARG A 114 -12.83 1.38 -3.79
N ILE A 115 -11.56 0.98 -3.79
CA ILE A 115 -11.06 -0.04 -2.88
C ILE A 115 -10.98 0.58 -1.47
N PRO A 116 -11.76 0.10 -0.49
CA PRO A 116 -11.83 0.71 0.83
C PRO A 116 -10.57 0.35 1.62
N VAL A 117 -9.53 1.17 1.54
CA VAL A 117 -8.25 0.98 2.22
C VAL A 117 -7.98 2.11 3.21
N LYS A 118 -7.50 1.77 4.41
CA LYS A 118 -7.12 2.78 5.43
C LYS A 118 -5.73 3.35 5.22
N TRP A 119 -4.80 2.55 4.71
CA TRP A 119 -3.42 2.96 4.50
C TRP A 119 -2.91 2.50 3.16
N ILE A 120 -2.39 3.45 2.37
CA ILE A 120 -1.64 3.20 1.15
C ILE A 120 -0.18 3.61 1.34
N GLU A 121 0.73 2.71 1.03
CA GLU A 121 2.14 3.05 0.78
C GLU A 121 2.40 2.98 -0.73
N VAL A 122 3.04 4.01 -1.27
CA VAL A 122 3.63 3.97 -2.61
C VAL A 122 5.13 4.02 -2.44
N SER A 123 5.81 2.96 -2.90
CA SER A 123 7.26 2.88 -2.82
C SER A 123 7.91 2.64 -4.17
N LEU A 124 9.07 3.25 -4.39
CA LEU A 124 9.89 3.09 -5.59
C LEU A 124 11.33 2.89 -5.12
N TYR A 125 12.08 1.93 -5.65
CA TYR A 125 13.48 1.71 -5.22
C TYR A 125 14.49 1.95 -6.35
N ASN A 126 14.03 1.93 -7.60
CA ASN A 126 14.90 1.84 -8.77
C ASN A 126 14.90 3.10 -9.67
N ARG A 127 14.05 4.10 -9.39
CA ARG A 127 13.92 5.32 -10.22
C ARG A 127 13.30 6.46 -9.44
N ASP A 128 13.69 7.71 -9.62
CA ASP A 128 13.03 8.83 -8.90
C ASP A 128 11.52 8.91 -9.17
N MET A 129 10.80 9.32 -8.13
CA MET A 129 9.41 9.74 -8.24
C MET A 129 9.44 11.15 -8.80
N THR A 130 8.72 11.40 -9.89
CA THR A 130 8.62 12.77 -10.43
C THR A 130 7.69 13.61 -9.56
N GLU A 131 7.80 14.93 -9.66
CA GLU A 131 6.91 15.84 -8.91
C GLU A 131 5.45 15.67 -9.31
N ASP A 132 5.19 15.46 -10.60
CA ASP A 132 3.86 15.17 -11.13
C ASP A 132 3.30 13.86 -10.58
N GLU A 133 4.10 12.79 -10.57
CA GLU A 133 3.68 11.49 -10.01
C GLU A 133 3.33 11.62 -8.53
N ALA A 134 4.16 12.32 -7.74
CA ALA A 134 3.90 12.53 -6.33
C ALA A 134 2.61 13.34 -6.12
N THR A 135 2.41 14.40 -6.90
CA THR A 135 1.23 15.26 -6.85
C THR A 135 -0.03 14.49 -7.22
N ASP A 136 0.02 13.66 -8.26
CA ASP A 136 -1.13 12.88 -8.67
C ASP A 136 -1.45 11.75 -7.69
N VAL A 137 -0.44 11.13 -7.06
CA VAL A 137 -0.66 10.19 -5.94
C VAL A 137 -1.36 10.89 -4.77
N LEU A 138 -0.99 12.13 -4.46
CA LEU A 138 -1.64 12.92 -3.40
C LEU A 138 -3.09 13.23 -3.76
N LYS A 139 -3.36 13.63 -5.01
CA LYS A 139 -4.72 13.84 -5.54
C LYS A 139 -5.52 12.55 -5.46
N PHE A 140 -4.96 11.41 -5.88
CA PHE A 140 -5.59 10.10 -5.76
C PHE A 140 -5.98 9.78 -4.30
N ALA A 141 -5.06 9.99 -3.36
CA ALA A 141 -5.33 9.80 -1.93
C ALA A 141 -6.47 10.70 -1.41
N SER A 142 -6.58 11.93 -1.93
CA SER A 142 -7.68 12.84 -1.60
C SER A 142 -9.06 12.31 -2.05
N MET A 143 -9.09 11.39 -3.00
CA MET A 143 -10.32 10.77 -3.52
C MET A 143 -10.66 9.42 -2.86
N CYS A 144 -9.74 8.83 -2.08
CA CYS A 144 -9.95 7.55 -1.40
C CYS A 144 -10.78 7.74 -0.11
N PRO A 145 -12.06 7.28 -0.03
CA PRO A 145 -12.95 7.66 1.08
C PRO A 145 -12.53 7.11 2.45
N SER A 146 -11.95 5.91 2.48
CA SER A 146 -11.57 5.21 3.71
C SER A 146 -10.14 5.51 4.18
N LEU A 147 -9.38 6.27 3.39
CA LEU A 147 -7.96 6.50 3.63
C LEU A 147 -7.75 7.36 4.88
N ARG A 148 -6.73 6.99 5.65
CA ARG A 148 -6.26 7.68 6.85
C ARG A 148 -4.77 7.98 6.81
N LEU A 149 -4.02 7.20 6.05
CA LEU A 149 -2.57 7.36 5.93
C LEU A 149 -2.12 7.10 4.48
N LEU A 150 -1.42 8.07 3.91
CA LEU A 150 -0.62 7.90 2.70
C LEU A 150 0.86 7.92 3.10
N VAL A 151 1.66 7.01 2.55
CA VAL A 151 3.12 6.98 2.77
C VAL A 151 3.85 7.02 1.43
N TYR A 152 4.73 7.99 1.28
CA TYR A 152 5.80 7.99 0.28
C TYR A 152 6.99 7.23 0.86
N GLY A 153 7.11 5.96 0.51
CA GLY A 153 8.14 5.06 1.03
C GLY A 153 9.30 4.91 0.07
N TYR A 154 10.53 4.99 0.56
CA TYR A 154 11.74 4.73 -0.25
C TYR A 154 11.87 5.61 -1.50
N CYS A 155 11.11 6.69 -1.60
CA CYS A 155 11.21 7.69 -2.65
C CYS A 155 11.40 9.07 -2.03
N VAL A 156 11.72 10.05 -2.87
CA VAL A 156 11.87 11.44 -2.46
C VAL A 156 10.74 12.23 -3.11
N PRO A 157 9.71 12.64 -2.34
CA PRO A 157 8.64 13.49 -2.84
C PRO A 157 9.16 14.92 -3.08
N PRO A 158 8.35 15.79 -3.70
CA PRO A 158 8.62 17.22 -3.81
C PRO A 158 8.90 17.86 -2.44
N GLN A 159 9.61 18.98 -2.43
CA GLN A 159 9.84 19.76 -1.21
C GLN A 159 8.55 20.34 -0.64
N SER A 160 7.57 20.62 -1.49
CA SER A 160 6.26 21.12 -1.08
C SER A 160 5.17 20.73 -2.08
N PHE A 161 3.92 20.76 -1.62
CA PHE A 161 2.73 20.66 -2.46
C PHE A 161 1.93 21.97 -2.41
N GLU A 162 1.49 22.46 -3.56
CA GLU A 162 0.81 23.76 -3.66
C GLU A 162 -0.71 23.66 -3.83
N ASP A 163 -1.25 22.46 -4.06
CA ASP A 163 -2.69 22.26 -4.29
C ASP A 163 -3.49 22.38 -2.99
N GLY A 164 -3.87 23.61 -2.64
CA GLY A 164 -4.61 23.92 -1.42
C GLY A 164 -5.98 23.23 -1.31
N LEU A 165 -6.62 22.87 -2.43
CA LEU A 165 -7.88 22.12 -2.42
C LEU A 165 -7.65 20.67 -1.99
N VAL A 166 -6.62 20.02 -2.53
CA VAL A 166 -6.23 18.66 -2.14
C VAL A 166 -5.81 18.63 -0.67
N LEU A 167 -4.97 19.57 -0.24
CA LEU A 167 -4.47 19.63 1.14
C LEU A 167 -5.59 19.88 2.16
N SER A 168 -6.49 20.82 1.88
CA SER A 168 -7.65 21.10 2.75
C SER A 168 -8.62 19.93 2.81
N ASN A 169 -8.85 19.23 1.70
CA ASN A 169 -9.63 18.00 1.66
C ASN A 169 -9.02 16.92 2.57
N LEU A 170 -7.73 16.60 2.39
CA LEU A 170 -7.02 15.63 3.23
C LEU A 170 -7.10 16.00 4.71
N LYS A 171 -6.92 17.29 5.03
CA LYS A 171 -6.99 17.82 6.41
C LYS A 171 -8.38 17.63 7.02
N SER A 172 -9.44 18.01 6.30
CA SER A 172 -10.83 17.87 6.77
C SER A 172 -11.22 16.41 7.05
N ARG A 173 -10.59 15.46 6.36
CA ARG A 173 -10.80 14.02 6.54
C ARG A 173 -9.80 13.38 7.50
N ASN A 174 -8.94 14.18 8.13
CA ASN A 174 -7.91 13.73 9.07
C ASN A 174 -6.98 12.66 8.46
N VAL A 175 -6.62 12.83 7.18
CA VAL A 175 -5.64 11.98 6.50
C VAL A 175 -4.25 12.48 6.83
N GLN A 176 -3.36 11.58 7.25
CA GLN A 176 -1.94 11.87 7.40
C GLN A 176 -1.19 11.50 6.13
N VAL A 177 -0.15 12.27 5.80
CA VAL A 177 0.73 12.01 4.66
C VAL A 177 2.15 11.99 5.18
N TRP A 178 2.80 10.84 5.08
CA TRP A 178 4.14 10.61 5.60
C TRP A 178 5.13 10.42 4.46
N TRP A 179 6.37 10.78 4.74
CA TRP A 179 7.53 10.47 3.93
C TRP A 179 8.53 9.72 4.78
N GLN A 180 8.87 8.51 4.33
CA GLN A 180 9.77 7.61 5.03
C GLN A 180 10.85 7.09 4.07
N GLY A 181 12.11 7.41 4.40
CA GLY A 181 13.30 6.87 3.73
C GLY A 181 13.65 5.46 4.22
N ALA A 182 14.94 5.14 4.25
CA ALA A 182 15.45 3.88 4.80
C ALA A 182 15.20 3.76 6.32
N ASP A 183 15.29 2.54 6.89
CA ASP A 183 14.83 2.25 8.26
C ASP A 183 15.58 2.99 9.40
N ALA A 184 16.59 3.79 9.08
CA ALA A 184 17.33 4.63 10.04
C ALA A 184 17.13 6.15 9.79
N GLU A 185 16.35 6.52 8.78
CA GLU A 185 16.06 7.92 8.47
C GLU A 185 14.81 8.40 9.21
N PRO A 186 14.77 9.69 9.60
CA PRO A 186 13.61 10.24 10.27
C PRO A 186 12.36 10.17 9.39
N ILE A 187 11.21 9.99 10.05
CA ILE A 187 9.91 10.09 9.39
C ILE A 187 9.55 11.57 9.31
N HIS A 188 9.06 11.98 8.14
CA HIS A 188 8.55 13.32 7.93
C HIS A 188 7.04 13.28 7.69
N ILE A 189 6.34 14.29 8.18
CA ILE A 189 4.89 14.43 8.05
C ILE A 189 4.62 15.69 7.23
N LEU A 190 3.73 15.60 6.25
CA LEU A 190 3.31 16.75 5.48
C LEU A 190 2.38 17.63 6.32
N ASN A 191 2.75 18.88 6.51
CA ASN A 191 1.86 19.88 7.08
C ASN A 191 0.84 20.29 6.02
N LEU A 192 -0.41 19.85 6.18
CA LEU A 192 -1.50 20.10 5.23
C LEU A 192 -2.00 21.56 5.19
N GLN A 193 -1.41 22.47 5.97
CA GLN A 193 -1.69 23.91 5.89
C GLN A 193 -0.65 24.63 5.04
N SER A 194 0.63 24.32 5.25
CA SER A 194 1.74 24.95 4.52
C SER A 194 2.12 24.21 3.24
N GLY A 195 1.74 22.94 3.12
CA GLY A 195 2.17 22.05 2.05
C GLY A 195 3.63 21.61 2.18
N ARG A 196 4.30 21.86 3.31
CA ARG A 196 5.72 21.55 3.54
C ARG A 196 5.90 20.39 4.52
N TRP A 197 7.05 19.73 4.43
CA TRP A 197 7.39 18.60 5.29
C TRP A 197 7.91 19.06 6.65
N GLU A 198 7.57 18.33 7.70
CA GLU A 198 8.10 18.52 9.05
C GLU A 198 8.63 17.20 9.57
N ASN A 199 9.82 17.20 10.14
CA ASN A 199 10.33 16.05 10.87
C ASN A 199 9.37 15.70 12.01
N ARG A 200 8.99 14.43 12.11
CA ARG A 200 7.99 13.96 13.07
C ARG A 200 8.38 14.23 14.52
N ASP A 201 9.66 14.09 14.86
CA ASP A 201 10.13 14.15 16.24
C ASP A 201 10.53 15.56 16.64
N SER A 202 11.18 16.31 15.74
CA SER A 202 11.66 17.68 16.03
C SER A 202 10.73 18.79 15.54
N GLY A 203 9.80 18.51 14.64
CA GLY A 203 8.98 19.52 13.95
C GLY A 203 9.73 20.39 12.96
N SER A 204 11.03 20.14 12.73
CA SER A 204 11.86 20.96 11.84
C SER A 204 11.62 20.60 10.37
N GLU A 205 11.61 21.60 9.49
CA GLU A 205 11.52 21.40 8.05
C GLU A 205 12.82 20.78 7.49
N PRO A 206 12.74 19.74 6.63
CA PRO A 206 13.92 19.15 6.00
C PRO A 206 14.63 20.12 5.06
N THR A 207 15.95 20.13 5.10
CA THR A 207 16.78 20.96 4.23
C THR A 207 16.99 20.30 2.86
N ALA A 208 17.41 21.06 1.86
CA ALA A 208 17.77 20.50 0.54
C ALA A 208 18.79 19.35 0.63
N LYS A 209 19.72 19.42 1.60
CA LYS A 209 20.70 18.35 1.85
C LYS A 209 20.05 17.05 2.35
N ASP A 210 18.95 17.15 3.10
CA ASP A 210 18.21 15.98 3.58
C ASP A 210 17.50 15.27 2.42
N PHE A 211 16.91 16.04 1.49
CA PHE A 211 16.35 15.49 0.25
C PHE A 211 17.43 14.81 -0.61
N GLU A 212 18.61 15.43 -0.78
CA GLU A 212 19.73 14.85 -1.52
C GLU A 212 20.27 13.57 -0.87
N ARG A 213 20.45 13.59 0.45
CA ARG A 213 20.86 12.40 1.23
C ARG A 213 19.85 11.27 1.06
N MET A 214 18.55 11.55 1.12
CA MET A 214 17.55 10.49 0.92
C MET A 214 17.54 9.93 -0.51
N ARG A 215 17.93 10.71 -1.52
CA ARG A 215 18.12 10.17 -2.89
C ARG A 215 19.32 9.22 -2.94
N SER A 216 20.42 9.50 -2.24
CA SER A 216 21.63 8.68 -2.32
C SER A 216 21.50 7.33 -1.59
N VAL A 217 20.81 7.27 -0.45
CA VAL A 217 20.70 6.06 0.38
C VAL A 217 19.64 5.06 -0.13
N ARG A 218 18.85 5.48 -1.12
CA ARG A 218 17.68 4.76 -1.65
C ARG A 218 17.97 3.36 -2.19
N GLY A 219 19.19 3.11 -2.66
CA GLY A 219 19.60 1.84 -3.26
C GLY A 219 20.30 0.85 -2.31
N GLU A 220 20.60 1.24 -1.07
CA GLU A 220 21.56 0.50 -0.21
C GLU A 220 20.96 -0.66 0.61
N ARG A 221 19.67 -0.99 0.45
CA ARG A 221 19.09 -2.24 1.00
C ARG A 221 18.45 -3.09 -0.09
N ARG A 222 19.28 -3.98 -0.64
CA ARG A 222 18.84 -5.18 -1.35
C ARG A 222 18.30 -6.20 -0.35
N ILE A 223 17.26 -6.91 -0.78
CA ILE A 223 16.71 -8.17 -0.23
C ILE A 223 15.63 -7.98 0.84
N GLY A 224 14.40 -8.31 0.44
CA GLY A 224 13.42 -9.00 1.27
C GLY A 224 13.09 -8.33 2.60
N ARG A 225 12.23 -7.31 2.57
CA ARG A 225 11.46 -6.99 3.77
C ARG A 225 10.51 -8.14 4.03
N THR A 226 10.79 -8.92 5.06
CA THR A 226 9.93 -10.02 5.49
C THR A 226 8.58 -9.48 5.95
N LYS A 227 7.57 -10.35 6.00
CA LYS A 227 6.25 -9.99 6.51
C LYS A 227 6.31 -9.42 7.93
N GLU A 228 7.27 -9.82 8.77
CA GLU A 228 7.40 -9.30 10.14
C GLU A 228 7.63 -7.79 10.16
N MET A 229 8.42 -7.26 9.24
CA MET A 229 8.73 -5.83 9.24
C MET A 229 7.58 -5.00 8.67
N TYR A 230 6.83 -5.50 7.69
CA TYR A 230 5.56 -4.89 7.30
C TYR A 230 4.51 -4.99 8.42
N ARG A 231 4.49 -6.09 9.18
CA ARG A 231 3.63 -6.22 10.38
C ARG A 231 4.03 -5.23 11.46
N GLU A 232 5.32 -4.94 11.66
CA GLU A 232 5.78 -3.88 12.55
C GLU A 232 5.43 -2.50 12.04
N ILE A 233 5.61 -2.21 10.75
CA ILE A 233 5.18 -0.95 10.13
C ILE A 233 3.65 -0.78 10.27
N VAL A 234 2.87 -1.84 10.00
CA VAL A 234 1.41 -1.87 10.22
C VAL A 234 1.07 -1.70 11.71
N LYS A 235 1.82 -2.33 12.62
CA LYS A 235 1.63 -2.21 14.07
C LYS A 235 1.94 -0.80 14.56
N VAL A 236 3.06 -0.22 14.14
CA VAL A 236 3.47 1.15 14.44
C VAL A 236 2.47 2.14 13.85
N GLY A 237 2.04 1.97 12.59
CA GLY A 237 0.97 2.78 12.01
C GLY A 237 -0.35 2.65 12.78
N ARG A 238 -0.72 1.46 13.24
CA ARG A 238 -1.91 1.23 14.10
C ARG A 238 -1.78 1.87 15.47
N GLU A 239 -0.61 1.79 16.12
CA GLU A 239 -0.33 2.42 17.41
C GLU A 239 -0.35 3.94 17.29
N ASN A 240 0.24 4.49 16.22
CA ASN A 240 0.24 5.92 15.94
C ASN A 240 -1.14 6.47 15.58
N LEU A 241 -1.97 5.70 14.86
CA LEU A 241 -3.37 6.04 14.60
C LEU A 241 -4.26 5.94 15.85
N ARG A 242 -3.82 5.22 16.89
CA ARG A 242 -4.54 5.08 18.18
C ARG A 242 -4.15 6.16 19.20
N GLY A 243 -2.93 6.70 19.13
CA GLY A 243 -2.44 7.77 20.02
C GLY A 243 -3.03 9.16 19.78
N ASN A 244 -3.78 9.36 18.68
CA ASN A 244 -4.44 10.63 18.31
C ASN A 244 -5.95 10.65 18.64
N ARG A 245 -6.40 9.95 19.69
CA ARG A 245 -7.77 10.02 20.21
C ARG A 245 -7.84 10.76 21.54
#